data_AF-A0A8B7DZ10-F1
#
_entry.id   AF-A0A8B7DZ10-F1
#
_cell.length_a   1.000
_cell.length_b   1.000
_cell.length_c   1.000
_cell.angle_alpha   90.00
_cell.angle_beta   90.00
_cell.angle_gamma   90.00
#
_symmetry.space_group_name_H-M   'P 1'
#
loop_
_entity.id
_entity.type
_entity.pdbx_description
1 polymer ?
#
loop_
_entity_poly.entity_id
_entity_poly.type
_entity_poly.pdbx_seq_one_letter_code
_entity_poly.pdbx_strand_id
1 'polypeptide(L)'
;MIHGTCGILNPNSPCMKDEICTQKFPKEFNPRTVAIFNGYPNYMRLDVGRVIIIKVNQVYNQWGHDCFNVVINESVNHHEINTYLDCRFVSAPEALRRIYEYSISGLSHTIIRLQVHLSNHNQKVYFNEGEEQVTIDCASQRETQLTAWFKLLLFYVKGAKSFEDLRIVHGTVFYTFREECYHLGVFQDDIEWRNTLTEAVATWMCCN
;
A
#
# COMPACT_ATOMS: atom_id res chain seq x y z
N MET A 1 19.88 2.03 8.87
CA MET A 1 19.53 0.58 8.88
C MET A 1 19.89 -0.03 7.53
N ILE A 2 20.37 -1.28 7.50
CA ILE A 2 20.71 -2.01 6.26
C ILE A 2 19.60 -3.01 5.97
N HIS A 3 19.17 -3.10 4.70
CA HIS A 3 18.22 -4.11 4.25
C HIS A 3 18.83 -5.52 4.40
N GLY A 4 18.07 -6.46 4.97
CA GLY A 4 18.51 -7.85 5.05
C GLY A 4 18.76 -8.43 3.66
N THR A 5 19.66 -9.42 3.56
CA THR A 5 19.94 -10.07 2.27
C THR A 5 18.68 -10.64 1.65
N CYS A 6 18.50 -10.43 0.34
CA CYS A 6 17.35 -10.86 -0.46
C CYS A 6 17.81 -11.14 -1.91
N GLY A 7 16.90 -11.40 -2.83
CA GLY A 7 17.26 -11.72 -4.22
C GLY A 7 18.03 -13.03 -4.30
N ILE A 8 19.07 -13.06 -5.13
CA ILE A 8 19.92 -14.24 -5.34
C ILE A 8 20.58 -14.70 -4.02
N LEU A 9 20.92 -13.76 -3.13
CA LEU A 9 21.57 -14.06 -1.86
C LEU A 9 20.61 -14.68 -0.83
N ASN A 10 19.30 -14.43 -0.96
CA ASN A 10 18.27 -15.05 -0.11
C ASN A 10 16.88 -14.93 -0.78
N PRO A 11 16.49 -15.90 -1.62
CA PRO A 11 15.22 -15.86 -2.35
C PRO A 11 13.99 -15.94 -1.44
N ASN A 12 14.15 -16.47 -0.22
CA ASN A 12 13.07 -16.68 0.74
C ASN A 12 12.80 -15.46 1.62
N SER A 13 13.46 -14.32 1.37
CA SER A 13 13.24 -13.10 2.15
C SER A 13 11.81 -12.58 2.01
N PRO A 14 11.17 -12.05 3.07
CA PRO A 14 9.78 -11.58 3.03
C PRO A 14 9.48 -10.48 2.00
N CYS A 15 10.52 -9.76 1.55
CA CYS A 15 10.41 -8.72 0.54
C CYS A 15 10.39 -9.25 -0.91
N MET A 16 10.61 -10.55 -1.13
CA MET A 16 10.66 -11.16 -2.46
C MET A 16 9.25 -11.47 -2.98
N LYS A 17 8.98 -11.08 -4.23
CA LYS A 17 7.75 -11.42 -4.95
C LYS A 17 8.07 -11.58 -6.43
N ASP A 18 7.62 -12.68 -7.04
CA ASP A 18 7.87 -13.00 -8.45
C ASP A 18 9.38 -12.91 -8.80
N GLU A 19 10.23 -13.47 -7.93
CA GLU A 19 11.71 -13.44 -8.00
C GLU A 19 12.36 -12.05 -7.93
N ILE A 20 11.55 -11.00 -7.71
CA ILE A 20 12.02 -9.61 -7.65
C ILE A 20 11.86 -9.09 -6.21
N CYS A 21 12.87 -8.36 -5.73
CA CYS A 21 12.73 -7.63 -4.47
C CYS A 21 11.72 -6.49 -4.67
N THR A 22 10.60 -6.53 -3.94
CA THR A 22 9.58 -5.47 -3.95
C THR A 22 10.13 -4.08 -3.58
N GLN A 23 11.22 -4.04 -2.80
CA GLN A 23 11.93 -2.83 -2.38
C GLN A 23 13.09 -2.45 -3.31
N LYS A 24 13.28 -3.20 -4.40
CA LYS A 24 14.30 -2.99 -5.44
C LYS A 24 15.74 -3.00 -4.91
N PHE A 25 16.06 -3.98 -4.06
CA PHE A 25 17.42 -4.26 -3.61
C PHE A 25 18.07 -5.39 -4.42
N PRO A 26 19.40 -5.37 -4.62
CA PRO A 26 20.32 -4.27 -4.29
C PRO A 26 20.09 -3.03 -5.16
N LYS A 27 20.27 -1.84 -4.60
CA LYS A 27 20.12 -0.57 -5.32
C LYS A 27 21.30 -0.36 -6.28
N GLU A 28 21.05 0.21 -7.45
CA GLU A 28 22.11 0.53 -8.40
C GLU A 28 23.08 1.60 -7.83
N PHE A 29 24.34 1.50 -8.23
CA PHE A 29 25.30 2.58 -8.00
C PHE A 29 24.97 3.76 -8.92
N ASN A 30 25.13 4.96 -8.40
CA ASN A 30 24.86 6.17 -9.15
C ASN A 30 25.84 7.28 -8.73
N PRO A 31 26.61 7.87 -9.65
CA PRO A 31 27.59 8.91 -9.29
C PRO A 31 26.97 10.24 -8.88
N ARG A 32 25.67 10.48 -9.13
CA ARG A 32 24.98 11.73 -8.77
C ARG A 32 23.52 11.46 -8.41
N THR A 33 22.92 12.31 -7.58
CA THR A 33 21.47 12.25 -7.34
C THR A 33 20.74 12.76 -8.58
N VAL A 34 19.85 11.94 -9.15
CA VAL A 34 19.10 12.26 -10.38
C VAL A 34 17.60 12.13 -10.12
N ALA A 35 16.83 13.17 -10.44
CA ALA A 35 15.38 13.08 -10.47
C ALA A 35 14.95 12.28 -11.71
N ILE A 36 14.15 11.22 -11.50
CA ILE A 36 13.61 10.40 -12.59
C ILE A 36 12.10 10.66 -12.76
N PHE A 37 11.57 10.29 -13.93
CA PHE A 37 10.19 10.56 -14.34
C PHE A 37 9.11 10.05 -13.36
N ASN A 38 9.43 9.04 -12.53
CA ASN A 38 8.49 8.49 -11.55
C ASN A 38 8.36 9.32 -10.25
N GLY A 39 9.03 10.47 -10.15
CA GLY A 39 8.90 11.40 -9.01
C GLY A 39 9.73 11.05 -7.78
N TYR A 40 10.50 9.95 -7.79
CA TYR A 40 11.44 9.61 -6.72
C TYR A 40 12.88 9.83 -7.20
N PRO A 41 13.76 10.52 -6.45
CA PRO A 41 15.14 10.68 -6.86
C PRO A 41 15.90 9.35 -6.75
N ASN A 42 16.69 9.03 -7.78
CA ASN A 42 17.75 8.04 -7.68
C ASN A 42 18.95 8.69 -7.01
N TYR A 43 19.23 8.31 -5.77
CA TYR A 43 20.31 8.92 -4.99
C TYR A 43 21.70 8.59 -5.49
N MET A 44 22.61 9.53 -5.29
CA MET A 44 24.03 9.26 -5.39
C MET A 44 24.40 8.11 -4.45
N ARG A 45 24.97 7.06 -5.02
CA ARG A 45 25.49 5.90 -4.34
C ARG A 45 26.79 5.50 -5.02
N LEU A 46 27.91 5.97 -4.47
CA LEU A 46 29.24 5.65 -4.96
C LEU A 46 29.67 4.28 -4.44
N ASP A 47 30.43 3.53 -5.23
CA ASP A 47 31.13 2.35 -4.72
C ASP A 47 32.34 2.82 -3.89
N VAL A 48 32.26 2.64 -2.58
CA VAL A 48 33.31 3.03 -1.63
C VAL A 48 34.21 1.83 -1.29
N GLY A 49 33.95 0.65 -1.86
CA GLY A 49 34.66 -0.59 -1.55
C GLY A 49 34.46 -1.11 -0.12
N ARG A 50 33.53 -0.52 0.65
CA ARG A 50 33.22 -0.96 2.02
C ARG A 50 32.28 -2.16 1.99
N VAL A 51 32.71 -3.24 2.64
CA VAL A 51 31.97 -4.51 2.73
C VAL A 51 31.56 -4.77 4.17
N ILE A 52 30.32 -5.18 4.35
CA ILE A 52 29.77 -5.63 5.64
C ILE A 52 29.30 -7.08 5.46
N ILE A 53 29.45 -7.91 6.49
CA ILE A 53 28.97 -9.30 6.46
C ILE A 53 27.64 -9.38 7.20
N ILE A 54 26.57 -9.81 6.53
CA ILE A 54 25.25 -10.05 7.12
C ILE A 54 24.86 -11.50 6.87
N LYS A 55 24.64 -12.27 7.95
CA LYS A 55 24.21 -13.68 7.90
C LYS A 55 24.97 -14.47 6.82
N VAL A 56 26.31 -14.45 6.90
CA VAL A 56 27.31 -15.06 5.99
C VAL A 56 27.47 -14.45 4.60
N ASN A 57 26.64 -13.49 4.20
CA ASN A 57 26.74 -12.83 2.90
C ASN A 57 27.49 -11.51 2.99
N GLN A 58 28.31 -11.21 1.98
CA GLN A 58 28.95 -9.90 1.83
C GLN A 58 27.98 -8.93 1.16
N VAL A 59 27.75 -7.79 1.82
CA VAL A 59 26.89 -6.71 1.33
C VAL A 59 27.65 -5.38 1.27
N TYR A 60 27.30 -4.60 0.27
CA TYR A 60 27.81 -3.25 0.03
C TYR A 60 26.77 -2.21 0.44
N ASN A 61 27.11 -0.93 0.31
CA ASN A 61 26.16 0.17 0.54
C ASN A 61 24.91 0.13 -0.36
N GLN A 62 24.87 -0.66 -1.45
CA GLN A 62 23.68 -0.95 -2.25
C GLN A 62 22.51 -1.57 -1.46
N TRP A 63 22.81 -2.14 -0.29
CA TRP A 63 21.83 -2.71 0.63
C TRP A 63 21.36 -1.71 1.69
N GLY A 64 21.95 -0.52 1.73
CA GLY A 64 21.48 0.58 2.57
C GLY A 64 20.25 1.26 1.98
N HIS A 65 19.39 1.80 2.83
CA HIS A 65 18.28 2.64 2.39
C HIS A 65 18.77 3.85 1.58
N ASP A 66 17.85 4.46 0.85
CA ASP A 66 18.06 5.70 0.12
C ASP A 66 18.20 6.85 1.14
N CYS A 67 19.43 7.36 1.27
CA CYS A 67 19.82 8.43 2.19
C CYS A 67 20.64 9.48 1.41
N PHE A 68 20.54 10.74 1.81
CA PHE A 68 21.38 11.84 1.34
C PHE A 68 22.02 12.53 2.53
N ASN A 69 23.33 12.78 2.48
CA ASN A 69 24.04 13.46 3.55
C ASN A 69 24.18 14.94 3.20
N VAL A 70 23.53 15.82 3.97
CA VAL A 70 23.68 17.27 3.85
C VAL A 70 24.83 17.72 4.73
N VAL A 71 25.81 18.44 4.19
CA VAL A 71 26.81 19.13 5.01
C VAL A 71 26.16 20.40 5.56
N ILE A 72 26.00 20.45 6.89
CA ILE A 72 25.32 21.57 7.57
C ILE A 72 26.31 22.57 8.18
N ASN A 73 27.53 22.14 8.51
CA ASN A 73 28.59 23.00 9.03
C ASN A 73 29.97 22.49 8.60
N GLU A 74 30.75 23.33 7.93
CA GLU A 74 32.18 23.09 7.70
C GLU A 74 32.98 23.70 8.85
N SER A 75 33.04 23.01 10.00
CA SER A 75 33.87 23.42 11.13
C SER A 75 35.26 22.79 11.07
N VAL A 76 36.28 23.56 11.47
CA VAL A 76 37.69 23.12 11.52
C VAL A 76 37.90 21.90 12.43
N ASN A 77 37.03 21.73 13.44
CA ASN A 77 36.90 20.49 14.21
C ASN A 77 35.82 19.62 13.56
N HIS A 78 36.24 18.60 12.80
CA HIS A 78 35.34 17.64 12.17
C HIS A 78 34.62 16.80 13.23
N HIS A 79 33.34 17.11 13.49
CA HIS A 79 32.49 16.32 14.37
C HIS A 79 31.32 15.78 13.55
N GLU A 80 31.35 14.50 13.17
CA GLU A 80 30.43 13.89 12.19
C GLU A 80 28.94 14.23 12.43
N ILE A 81 28.49 14.19 13.70
CA ILE A 81 27.09 14.50 14.09
C ILE A 81 26.70 15.96 13.84
N ASN A 82 27.65 16.89 13.97
CA ASN A 82 27.40 18.32 13.79
C ASN A 82 27.71 18.78 12.36
N THR A 83 28.48 17.99 11.61
CA THR A 83 28.90 18.28 10.24
C THR A 83 27.89 17.78 9.22
N TYR A 84 27.28 16.62 9.46
CA TYR A 84 26.41 15.96 8.49
C TYR A 84 25.00 15.70 9.05
N LEU A 85 23.99 15.94 8.22
CA LEU A 85 22.61 15.54 8.47
C LEU A 85 22.20 14.44 7.48
N ASP A 86 21.90 13.25 8.01
CA ASP A 86 21.32 12.16 7.24
C ASP A 86 19.86 12.49 6.91
N CYS A 87 19.59 12.71 5.62
CA CYS A 87 18.29 13.11 5.10
C CYS A 87 17.71 12.05 4.16
N ARG A 88 16.38 12.08 4.00
CA ARG A 88 15.65 11.29 3.00
C ARG A 88 14.69 12.20 2.25
N PHE A 89 14.44 11.89 0.98
CA PHE A 89 13.44 12.54 0.15
C PHE A 89 12.06 12.20 0.71
N VAL A 90 11.29 13.26 0.79
CA VAL A 90 9.90 13.26 1.18
C VAL A 90 9.18 13.91 0.00
N SER A 91 8.17 13.24 -0.56
CA SER A 91 7.42 13.81 -1.68
C SER A 91 6.70 15.09 -1.24
N ALA A 92 6.40 16.01 -2.17
CA ALA A 92 5.69 17.26 -1.87
C ALA A 92 4.45 17.07 -0.95
N PRO A 93 3.51 16.14 -1.22
CA PRO A 93 2.37 15.92 -0.32
C PRO A 93 2.79 15.36 1.04
N GLU A 94 3.82 14.51 1.10
CA GLU A 94 4.33 13.95 2.34
C GLU A 94 5.09 15.00 3.19
N ALA A 95 5.64 16.03 2.55
CA ALA A 95 6.37 17.15 3.16
C ALA A 95 5.40 18.17 3.74
N LEU A 96 4.40 18.60 2.97
CA LEU A 96 3.36 19.52 3.45
C LEU A 96 2.65 18.97 4.68
N ARG A 97 2.35 17.68 4.66
CA ARG A 97 1.74 16.99 5.79
C ARG A 97 2.60 16.99 7.05
N ARG A 98 3.93 16.89 6.92
CA ARG A 98 4.86 17.01 8.06
C ARG A 98 4.94 18.45 8.55
N ILE A 99 4.97 19.43 7.65
CA ILE A 99 5.08 20.86 7.97
C ILE A 99 3.82 21.36 8.68
N TYR A 100 2.65 20.96 8.20
CA TYR A 100 1.36 21.41 8.72
C TYR A 100 0.74 20.44 9.74
N GLU A 101 1.47 19.39 10.14
CA GLU A 101 1.04 18.37 11.11
C GLU A 101 -0.35 17.77 10.83
N TYR A 102 -0.74 17.69 9.54
CA TYR A 102 -2.04 17.13 9.18
C TYR A 102 -2.11 15.65 9.57
N SER A 103 -3.19 15.29 10.29
CA SER A 103 -3.56 13.90 10.56
C SER A 103 -3.69 13.14 9.22
N ILE A 104 -2.76 12.23 8.95
CA ILE A 104 -2.60 11.53 7.66
C ILE A 104 -3.80 10.64 7.33
N SER A 105 -4.46 10.16 8.37
CA SER A 105 -5.58 9.25 8.35
C SER A 105 -5.71 8.79 9.78
N GLY A 106 -6.85 9.05 10.43
CA GLY A 106 -7.31 8.04 11.35
C GLY A 106 -7.45 6.77 10.52
N LEU A 107 -6.83 5.66 10.92
CA LEU A 107 -7.36 4.35 10.53
C LEU A 107 -8.76 4.31 11.13
N SER A 108 -9.75 4.86 10.41
CA SER A 108 -11.10 4.87 10.93
C SER A 108 -11.54 3.42 11.08
N HIS A 109 -11.20 2.56 10.11
CA HIS A 109 -11.56 1.15 10.08
C HIS A 109 -10.51 0.32 9.30
N THR A 110 -10.35 -0.96 9.68
CA THR A 110 -9.56 -1.94 8.92
C THR A 110 -10.18 -2.11 7.53
N ILE A 111 -9.42 -1.81 6.48
CA ILE A 111 -9.85 -2.04 5.10
C ILE A 111 -9.69 -3.54 4.79
N ILE A 112 -10.82 -4.25 4.69
CA ILE A 112 -10.86 -5.67 4.32
C ILE A 112 -11.43 -5.77 2.90
N ARG A 113 -10.72 -6.46 2.01
CA ARG A 113 -11.20 -6.72 0.66
C ARG A 113 -12.24 -7.83 0.71
N LEU A 114 -13.52 -7.47 0.59
CA LEU A 114 -14.62 -8.43 0.53
C LEU A 114 -14.54 -9.26 -0.76
N GLN A 115 -14.65 -10.59 -0.64
CA GLN A 115 -14.79 -11.49 -1.78
C GLN A 115 -16.24 -11.41 -2.27
N VAL A 116 -16.48 -10.64 -3.33
CA VAL A 116 -17.81 -10.49 -3.93
C VAL A 116 -18.19 -11.77 -4.67
N HIS A 117 -19.28 -12.40 -4.26
CA HIS A 117 -19.89 -13.57 -4.91
C HIS A 117 -21.41 -13.40 -4.92
N LEU A 118 -22.08 -14.10 -5.84
CA LEU A 118 -23.53 -14.11 -5.91
C LEU A 118 -24.10 -15.04 -4.82
N SER A 119 -25.36 -14.84 -4.44
CA SER A 119 -26.10 -15.74 -3.55
C SER A 119 -26.19 -17.12 -4.21
N ASN A 120 -25.67 -18.14 -3.52
CA ASN A 120 -25.62 -19.54 -3.98
C ASN A 120 -24.85 -19.79 -5.29
N HIS A 121 -24.14 -18.79 -5.83
CA HIS A 121 -23.37 -18.90 -7.06
C HIS A 121 -21.95 -18.38 -6.84
N ASN A 122 -20.96 -19.23 -7.16
CA ASN A 122 -19.52 -18.93 -7.17
C ASN A 122 -18.81 -18.79 -5.80
N GLN A 123 -19.37 -19.32 -4.71
CA GLN A 123 -18.58 -19.48 -3.47
C GLN A 123 -17.63 -20.66 -3.65
N LYS A 124 -16.32 -20.38 -3.75
CA LYS A 124 -15.30 -21.43 -3.84
C LYS A 124 -15.15 -22.12 -2.49
N VAL A 125 -15.34 -23.44 -2.47
CA VAL A 125 -15.12 -24.28 -1.29
C VAL A 125 -14.10 -25.35 -1.66
N TYR A 126 -13.14 -25.58 -0.78
CA TYR A 126 -12.13 -26.63 -0.93
C TYR A 126 -12.58 -27.84 -0.11
N PHE A 127 -12.57 -29.03 -0.72
CA PHE A 127 -12.93 -30.29 -0.08
C PHE A 127 -11.87 -31.34 -0.35
N ASN A 128 -11.80 -32.34 0.53
CA ASN A 128 -11.04 -33.56 0.28
C ASN A 128 -11.93 -34.55 -0.48
N GLU A 129 -11.33 -35.33 -1.38
CA GLU A 129 -12.04 -36.34 -2.17
C GLU A 129 -12.78 -37.32 -1.23
N GLY A 130 -14.11 -37.43 -1.39
CA GLY A 130 -14.98 -38.22 -0.51
C GLY A 130 -15.73 -37.46 0.59
N GLU A 131 -15.40 -36.19 0.86
CA GLU A 131 -16.06 -35.34 1.89
C GLU A 131 -16.92 -34.21 1.29
N GLU A 132 -17.33 -34.37 0.03
CA GLU A 132 -18.02 -33.36 -0.76
C GLU A 132 -19.34 -32.89 -0.12
N GLN A 133 -20.22 -33.83 0.24
CA GLN A 133 -21.54 -33.51 0.81
C GLN A 133 -21.42 -32.79 2.16
N VAL A 134 -20.57 -33.29 3.05
CA VAL A 134 -20.33 -32.68 4.37
C VAL A 134 -19.79 -31.26 4.23
N THR A 135 -18.87 -31.06 3.29
CA THR A 135 -18.26 -29.75 3.05
C THR A 135 -19.26 -28.74 2.47
N ILE A 136 -20.16 -29.18 1.58
CA ILE A 136 -21.25 -28.35 1.05
C ILE A 136 -22.24 -27.98 2.16
N ASP A 137 -22.63 -28.92 3.00
CA ASP A 137 -23.55 -28.68 4.11
C ASP A 137 -22.95 -27.69 5.11
N CYS A 138 -21.68 -27.84 5.48
CA CYS A 138 -20.98 -26.89 6.34
C CYS A 138 -20.82 -25.50 5.69
N ALA A 139 -20.54 -25.44 4.39
CA ALA A 139 -20.42 -24.17 3.67
C ALA A 139 -21.76 -23.43 3.57
N SER A 140 -22.88 -24.16 3.43
CA SER A 140 -24.24 -23.59 3.41
C SER A 140 -24.64 -22.97 4.74
N GLN A 141 -24.10 -23.49 5.85
CA GLN A 141 -24.35 -22.99 7.21
C GLN A 141 -23.42 -21.85 7.60
N ARG A 142 -22.32 -21.64 6.88
CA ARG A 142 -21.31 -20.62 7.22
C ARG A 142 -21.66 -19.27 6.60
N GLU A 143 -21.65 -18.24 7.43
CA GLU A 143 -21.70 -16.85 6.96
C GLU A 143 -20.32 -16.42 6.41
N THR A 144 -20.30 -15.86 5.20
CA THR A 144 -19.13 -15.19 4.65
C THR A 144 -19.09 -13.74 5.15
N GLN A 145 -17.93 -13.09 5.07
CA GLN A 145 -17.83 -11.67 5.40
C GLN A 145 -18.79 -10.82 4.54
N LEU A 146 -19.04 -11.23 3.30
CA LEU A 146 -19.98 -10.57 2.40
C LEU A 146 -21.44 -10.76 2.84
N THR A 147 -21.86 -12.00 3.18
CA THR A 147 -23.24 -12.24 3.61
C THR A 147 -23.54 -11.63 4.98
N ALA A 148 -22.58 -11.65 5.91
CA ALA A 148 -22.69 -10.91 7.17
C ALA A 148 -22.80 -9.40 6.95
N TRP A 149 -22.04 -8.85 6.01
CA TRP A 149 -22.13 -7.44 5.64
C TRP A 149 -23.48 -7.07 5.00
N PHE A 150 -24.05 -7.93 4.14
CA PHE A 150 -25.40 -7.73 3.61
C PHE A 150 -26.48 -7.78 4.70
N LYS A 151 -26.35 -8.66 5.70
CA LYS A 151 -27.24 -8.68 6.86
C LYS A 151 -27.18 -7.36 7.63
N LEU A 152 -25.98 -6.78 7.80
CA LEU A 152 -25.83 -5.46 8.40
C LEU A 152 -26.50 -4.36 7.57
N LEU A 153 -26.43 -4.42 6.24
CA LEU A 153 -27.10 -3.46 5.36
C LEU A 153 -28.63 -3.50 5.48
N LEU A 154 -29.23 -4.68 5.68
CA LEU A 154 -30.68 -4.79 5.94
C LEU A 154 -31.11 -4.04 7.21
N PHE A 155 -30.24 -3.90 8.21
CA PHE A 155 -30.52 -3.08 9.39
C PHE A 155 -30.34 -1.57 9.13
N TYR A 156 -29.47 -1.21 8.18
CA TYR A 156 -29.15 0.18 7.86
C TYR A 156 -30.14 0.80 6.86
N VAL A 157 -30.55 0.05 5.84
CA VAL A 157 -31.47 0.50 4.78
C VAL A 157 -32.91 0.31 5.23
N LYS A 158 -33.56 1.42 5.61
CA LYS A 158 -34.97 1.40 6.07
C LYS A 158 -35.89 0.81 5.00
N GLY A 159 -36.56 -0.30 5.33
CA GLY A 159 -37.60 -0.91 4.50
C GLY A 159 -37.16 -2.11 3.65
N ALA A 160 -35.86 -2.41 3.56
CA ALA A 160 -35.36 -3.60 2.89
C ALA A 160 -35.65 -4.85 3.75
N LYS A 161 -36.34 -5.84 3.18
CA LYS A 161 -36.68 -7.11 3.85
C LYS A 161 -36.02 -8.32 3.21
N SER A 162 -35.50 -8.15 2.01
CA SER A 162 -34.83 -9.17 1.22
C SER A 162 -33.61 -8.59 0.52
N PHE A 163 -32.75 -9.48 0.02
CA PHE A 163 -31.58 -9.10 -0.77
C PHE A 163 -31.97 -8.45 -2.11
N GLU A 164 -33.11 -8.85 -2.65
CA GLU A 164 -33.72 -8.27 -3.83
C GLU A 164 -34.18 -6.84 -3.61
N ASP A 165 -34.61 -6.50 -2.38
CA ASP A 165 -35.00 -5.12 -2.03
C ASP A 165 -33.79 -4.18 -1.96
N LEU A 166 -32.61 -4.70 -1.59
CA LEU A 166 -31.37 -3.90 -1.55
C LEU A 166 -31.01 -3.37 -2.95
N ARG A 167 -31.26 -4.18 -3.99
CA ARG A 167 -31.01 -3.82 -5.40
C ARG A 167 -31.85 -2.64 -5.90
N ILE A 168 -32.84 -2.19 -5.13
CA ILE A 168 -33.74 -1.11 -5.49
C ILE A 168 -33.36 0.15 -4.70
N VAL A 169 -32.60 1.03 -5.35
CA VAL A 169 -32.19 2.31 -4.74
C VAL A 169 -33.01 3.41 -5.39
N HIS A 170 -33.81 4.13 -4.60
CA HIS A 170 -34.71 5.20 -5.08
C HIS A 170 -35.63 4.80 -6.25
N GLY A 171 -36.12 3.56 -6.27
CA GLY A 171 -37.02 3.06 -7.31
C GLY A 171 -36.35 2.59 -8.61
N THR A 172 -35.01 2.60 -8.66
CA THR A 172 -34.23 2.07 -9.80
C THR A 172 -33.61 0.74 -9.41
N VAL A 173 -33.75 -0.27 -10.28
CA VAL A 173 -33.18 -1.61 -10.06
C VAL A 173 -31.77 -1.66 -10.61
N PHE A 174 -30.79 -2.00 -9.76
CA PHE A 174 -29.39 -2.16 -10.16
C PHE A 174 -29.03 -3.62 -10.45
N TYR A 175 -28.21 -3.83 -11.47
CA TYR A 175 -27.77 -5.16 -11.90
C TYR A 175 -26.52 -5.64 -11.14
N THR A 176 -25.75 -4.70 -10.58
CA THR A 176 -24.56 -5.02 -9.78
C THR A 176 -24.64 -4.38 -8.40
N PHE A 177 -24.23 -5.14 -7.38
CA PHE A 177 -24.14 -4.65 -5.99
C PHE A 177 -23.17 -3.47 -5.85
N ARG A 178 -22.17 -3.40 -6.72
CA ARG A 178 -21.21 -2.29 -6.73
C ARG A 178 -21.91 -0.97 -7.05
N GLU A 179 -22.71 -0.93 -8.11
CA GLU A 179 -23.45 0.27 -8.52
C GLU A 179 -24.48 0.68 -7.46
N GLU A 180 -25.20 -0.29 -6.93
CA GLU A 180 -26.16 -0.10 -5.84
C GLU A 180 -25.51 0.60 -4.63
N CYS A 181 -24.35 0.09 -4.18
CA CYS A 181 -23.65 0.63 -3.01
C CYS A 181 -23.06 2.02 -3.24
N TYR A 182 -22.70 2.36 -4.49
CA TYR A 182 -22.35 3.73 -4.86
C TYR A 182 -23.57 4.66 -4.74
N HIS A 183 -24.74 4.24 -5.23
CA HIS A 183 -25.96 5.06 -5.17
C HIS A 183 -26.54 5.17 -3.75
N LEU A 184 -26.30 4.19 -2.88
CA LEU A 184 -26.62 4.26 -1.45
C LEU A 184 -25.65 5.15 -0.65
N GLY A 185 -24.55 5.62 -1.25
CA GLY A 185 -23.52 6.41 -0.58
C GLY A 185 -22.67 5.61 0.41
N VAL A 186 -22.70 4.28 0.34
CA VAL A 186 -21.94 3.37 1.22
C VAL A 186 -20.50 3.20 0.73
N PHE A 187 -20.27 3.32 -0.58
CA PHE A 187 -18.93 3.41 -1.17
C PHE A 187 -18.59 4.86 -1.51
N GLN A 188 -17.48 5.36 -0.98
CA GLN A 188 -16.86 6.61 -1.44
C GLN A 188 -15.99 6.32 -2.68
N ASP A 189 -16.05 7.18 -3.70
CA ASP A 189 -15.14 7.11 -4.85
C ASP A 189 -13.80 7.75 -4.49
N ASP A 190 -12.71 7.29 -5.10
CA ASP A 190 -11.37 7.87 -4.98
C ASP A 190 -11.25 9.24 -5.69
N ILE A 191 -12.37 9.86 -6.08
CA ILE A 191 -12.41 11.16 -6.76
C ILE A 191 -11.70 12.23 -5.94
N GLU A 192 -11.87 12.28 -4.62
CA GLU A 192 -11.18 13.26 -3.78
C GLU A 192 -9.66 13.11 -3.86
N TRP A 193 -9.15 11.88 -3.89
CA TRP A 193 -7.72 11.61 -4.05
C TRP A 193 -7.22 12.02 -5.44
N ARG A 194 -7.98 11.70 -6.50
CA ARG A 194 -7.65 12.10 -7.88
C ARG A 194 -7.69 13.63 -8.05
N ASN A 195 -8.66 14.30 -7.44
CA ASN A 195 -8.80 15.75 -7.47
C ASN A 195 -7.63 16.40 -6.72
N THR A 196 -7.29 15.91 -5.52
CA THR A 196 -6.16 16.40 -4.72
C THR A 196 -4.83 16.25 -5.48
N LEU A 197 -4.60 15.10 -6.14
CA LEU A 197 -3.41 14.87 -6.96
C LEU A 197 -3.38 15.78 -8.19
N THR A 198 -4.53 16.03 -8.82
CA THR A 198 -4.65 16.93 -9.99
C THR A 198 -4.41 18.38 -9.59
N GLU A 199 -4.93 18.82 -8.44
CA GLU A 199 -4.71 20.15 -7.88
C GLU A 199 -3.24 20.37 -7.51
N ALA A 200 -2.58 19.38 -6.91
CA ALA A 200 -1.14 19.44 -6.60
C ALA A 200 -0.26 19.56 -7.86
N VAL A 201 -0.66 18.93 -8.97
CA VAL A 201 0.01 19.07 -10.27
C VAL A 201 -0.26 20.45 -10.87
N ALA A 202 -1.49 20.96 -10.75
CA ALA A 202 -1.91 22.24 -11.31
C ALA A 202 -1.33 23.45 -10.55
N THR A 203 -1.12 23.33 -9.23
CA THR A 203 -0.63 24.43 -8.39
C THR A 203 0.85 24.70 -8.54
N TRP A 204 1.60 23.95 -9.37
CA TRP A 204 3.05 24.10 -9.58
C TRP A 204 3.71 24.50 -8.26
N MET A 205 3.65 23.62 -7.27
CA MET A 205 4.42 23.79 -6.05
C MET A 205 5.90 23.67 -6.40
N CYS A 206 6.39 24.71 -7.05
CA CYS A 206 7.78 25.04 -7.26
C CYS A 206 8.34 25.23 -5.88
N CYS A 207 9.15 24.26 -5.46
CA CYS A 207 10.17 24.49 -4.47
C CYS A 207 11.00 25.69 -4.94
N ASN A 208 10.83 26.84 -4.28
CA ASN A 208 11.94 27.76 -4.05
C ASN A 208 12.80 27.21 -2.91
#